data_AF-A0A257LXS0-F1
#
_entry.id   AF-A0A257LXS0-F1
#
_cell.length_a   1.000
_cell.length_b   1.000
_cell.length_c   1.000
_cell.angle_alpha   90.00
_cell.angle_beta   90.00
_cell.angle_gamma   90.00
#
_symmetry.space_group_name_H-M   'P 1'
#
loop_
_entity.id
_entity.type
_entity.pdbx_description
1 polymer ?
#
loop_
_entity_poly.entity_id
_entity_poly.type
_entity_poly.pdbx_seq_one_letter_code
_entity_poly.pdbx_strand_id
1 'polypeptide(L)'
;MAEETQTPNPMIAGGEKRITVAEKEIADRATNAERKNWLRDRVAYLKKGISDMKSRSFLIAEYDPFIVIPVNILGSTSDPFAPNVGDYALVVFGEKIVPAVVGDGGPNYKVGEASLRIAKELNSRATPNNRPVSDLKVTYLIFPGSREAERGPPDYAAWRSKCIALAQEIGGLGAGSQILEWKDLLAPPPPPPAPVPPPAPATPAPAQPKPAQP
;
A
#
# COMPACT_ATOMS: atom_id res chain seq x y z
N MET A 1 7.90 -18.90 -0.73
CA MET A 1 7.03 -19.09 -1.90
C MET A 1 6.07 -17.91 -1.88
N ALA A 2 5.77 -17.27 -3.02
CA ALA A 2 4.98 -16.04 -3.06
C ALA A 2 3.49 -16.40 -2.96
N GLU A 3 2.78 -15.86 -1.96
CA GLU A 3 1.33 -15.97 -1.88
C GLU A 3 0.70 -14.99 -2.88
N GLU A 4 0.06 -15.55 -3.91
CA GLU A 4 -0.56 -14.83 -5.02
C GLU A 4 -1.87 -14.20 -4.52
N THR A 5 -1.91 -12.87 -4.38
CA THR A 5 -3.12 -12.16 -3.93
C THR A 5 -4.08 -11.94 -5.09
N GLN A 6 -5.40 -12.07 -4.83
CA GLN A 6 -6.48 -11.77 -5.78
C GLN A 6 -6.65 -10.27 -6.09
N THR A 7 -5.92 -9.38 -5.41
CA THR A 7 -5.98 -7.92 -5.64
C THR A 7 -4.92 -7.53 -6.68
N PRO A 8 -5.29 -7.27 -7.94
CA PRO A 8 -4.32 -6.97 -8.99
C PRO A 8 -3.62 -5.65 -8.71
N ASN A 9 -2.29 -5.65 -8.77
CA ASN A 9 -1.50 -4.43 -8.68
C ASN A 9 -2.01 -3.40 -9.71
N PRO A 10 -2.38 -2.17 -9.32
CA PRO A 10 -2.98 -1.17 -10.21
C PRO A 10 -2.09 -0.81 -11.41
N MET A 11 -0.77 -1.00 -11.29
CA MET A 11 0.18 -0.80 -12.39
C MET A 11 0.06 -1.85 -13.49
N ILE A 12 -0.46 -3.05 -13.18
CA ILE A 12 -0.73 -4.12 -14.16
C ILE A 12 -1.80 -3.64 -15.15
N ALA A 13 -2.91 -3.09 -14.65
CA ALA A 13 -3.99 -2.59 -15.51
C ALA A 13 -3.52 -1.46 -16.45
N GLY A 14 -2.67 -0.57 -15.95
CA GLY A 14 -2.04 0.48 -16.77
C GLY A 14 -1.08 -0.08 -17.82
N GLY A 15 -0.27 -1.07 -17.46
CA GLY A 15 0.62 -1.79 -18.37
C GLY A 15 -0.13 -2.55 -19.47
N GLU A 16 -1.19 -3.26 -19.12
CA GLU A 16 -2.04 -4.02 -20.04
C GLU A 16 -2.70 -3.10 -21.06
N LYS A 17 -3.26 -1.96 -20.63
CA LYS A 17 -3.81 -0.94 -21.56
C LYS A 17 -2.77 -0.45 -22.56
N ARG A 18 -1.53 -0.19 -22.12
CA ARG A 18 -0.44 0.27 -23.00
C ARG A 18 -0.01 -0.81 -24.00
N ILE A 19 -0.02 -2.08 -23.59
CA ILE A 19 0.24 -3.21 -24.48
C ILE A 19 -0.86 -3.28 -25.55
N THR A 20 -2.14 -3.21 -25.16
CA THR A 20 -3.25 -3.26 -26.12
C THR A 20 -3.19 -2.13 -27.15
N VAL A 21 -2.84 -0.91 -26.71
CA VAL A 21 -2.66 0.23 -27.62
C VAL A 21 -1.48 0.00 -28.57
N ALA A 22 -0.34 -0.47 -28.07
CA ALA A 22 0.84 -0.75 -28.88
C ALA A 22 0.61 -1.90 -29.88
N GLU A 23 -0.11 -2.95 -29.48
CA GLU A 23 -0.48 -4.07 -30.37
C GLU A 23 -1.41 -3.62 -31.50
N LYS A 24 -2.36 -2.71 -31.24
CA LYS A 24 -3.20 -2.08 -32.27
C LYS A 24 -2.36 -1.24 -33.25
N GLU A 25 -1.40 -0.45 -32.75
CA GLU A 25 -0.51 0.38 -33.59
C GLU A 25 0.46 -0.47 -34.44
N ILE A 26 0.89 -1.63 -33.94
CA ILE A 26 1.68 -2.60 -34.73
C ILE A 26 0.84 -3.19 -35.88
N ALA A 27 -0.44 -3.47 -35.64
CA ALA A 27 -1.36 -4.04 -36.61
C ALA A 27 -1.78 -3.04 -37.70
N ASP A 28 -1.64 -1.74 -37.46
CA ASP A 28 -1.90 -0.70 -38.43
C ASP A 28 -0.89 -0.78 -39.60
N ARG A 29 -1.43 -0.68 -40.82
CA ARG A 29 -0.66 -0.68 -42.07
C ARG A 29 0.09 0.62 -42.29
N ALA A 30 -0.36 1.72 -41.70
CA ALA A 30 0.28 3.05 -41.80
C ALA A 30 1.56 3.19 -40.95
N THR A 31 1.80 2.27 -40.02
CA THR A 31 2.95 2.35 -39.10
C THR A 31 4.24 1.88 -39.78
N ASN A 32 5.30 2.69 -39.68
CA ASN A 32 6.63 2.41 -40.22
C ASN A 32 7.27 1.16 -39.56
N ALA A 33 8.10 0.41 -40.29
CA ALA A 33 8.82 -0.77 -39.84
C ALA A 33 9.71 -0.51 -38.61
N GLU A 34 10.41 0.63 -38.55
CA GLU A 34 11.23 1.01 -37.39
C GLU A 34 10.37 1.23 -36.14
N ARG A 35 9.23 1.91 -36.31
CA ARG A 35 8.23 2.12 -35.26
C ARG A 35 7.62 0.79 -34.79
N LYS A 36 7.36 -0.14 -35.71
CA LYS A 36 6.89 -1.49 -35.37
C LYS A 36 7.90 -2.29 -34.56
N ASN A 37 9.19 -2.22 -34.89
CA ASN A 37 10.23 -2.88 -34.10
C ASN A 37 10.36 -2.27 -32.70
N TRP A 38 10.39 -0.94 -32.60
CA TRP A 38 10.40 -0.26 -31.29
C TRP A 38 9.18 -0.63 -30.43
N LEU A 39 7.99 -0.70 -31.02
CA LEU A 39 6.77 -1.11 -30.32
C LEU A 39 6.83 -2.57 -29.86
N ARG A 40 7.40 -3.48 -30.66
CA ARG A 40 7.58 -4.90 -30.28
C ARG A 40 8.52 -5.04 -29.09
N ASP A 41 9.67 -4.36 -29.10
CA ASP A 41 10.62 -4.36 -27.98
C ASP A 41 9.98 -3.75 -26.74
N ARG A 42 9.21 -2.67 -26.91
CA ARG A 42 8.47 -2.03 -25.82
C ARG A 42 7.39 -2.94 -25.24
N VAL A 43 6.65 -3.68 -26.07
CA VAL A 43 5.65 -4.67 -25.63
C VAL A 43 6.33 -5.83 -24.89
N ALA A 44 7.44 -6.35 -25.40
CA ALA A 44 8.20 -7.41 -24.73
C ALA A 44 8.69 -6.97 -23.33
N TYR A 45 9.23 -5.75 -23.24
CA TYR A 45 9.62 -5.14 -21.97
C TYR A 45 8.43 -5.00 -20.99
N LEU A 46 7.29 -4.49 -21.47
CA LEU A 46 6.09 -4.33 -20.64
C LEU A 46 5.52 -5.69 -20.18
N LYS A 47 5.49 -6.71 -21.05
CA LYS A 47 5.05 -8.07 -20.70
C LYS A 47 5.95 -8.69 -19.64
N LYS A 48 7.27 -8.53 -19.77
CA LYS A 48 8.23 -8.97 -18.73
C LYS A 48 8.02 -8.24 -17.41
N GLY A 49 7.86 -6.91 -17.43
CA GLY A 49 7.56 -6.13 -16.23
C GLY A 49 6.26 -6.54 -15.55
N ILE A 50 5.20 -6.84 -16.32
CA ILE A 50 3.93 -7.36 -15.78
C ILE A 50 4.11 -8.75 -15.17
N SER A 51 4.86 -9.65 -15.82
CA SER A 51 5.18 -10.97 -15.27
C SER A 51 5.95 -10.87 -13.96
N ASP A 52 6.91 -9.94 -13.87
CA ASP A 52 7.65 -9.69 -12.64
C ASP A 52 6.73 -9.12 -11.55
N MET A 53 5.84 -8.17 -11.89
CA MET A 53 4.84 -7.61 -10.96
C MET A 53 3.79 -8.61 -10.50
N LYS A 54 3.51 -9.66 -11.29
CA LYS A 54 2.61 -10.77 -10.91
C LYS A 54 3.30 -11.80 -10.01
N SER A 55 4.60 -12.02 -10.21
CA SER A 55 5.38 -13.01 -9.43
C SER A 55 6.00 -12.46 -8.15
N ARG A 56 6.06 -11.13 -7.99
CA ARG A 56 6.66 -10.46 -6.84
C ARG A 56 5.77 -9.32 -6.37
N SER A 57 5.45 -9.33 -5.08
CA SER A 57 4.81 -8.20 -4.41
C SER A 57 5.83 -7.07 -4.26
N PHE A 58 5.68 -6.02 -5.06
CA PHE A 58 6.47 -4.80 -4.94
C PHE A 58 5.74 -3.79 -4.07
N LEU A 59 6.48 -3.10 -3.20
CA LEU A 59 5.95 -1.96 -2.46
C LEU A 59 5.78 -0.77 -3.42
N ILE A 60 4.59 -0.20 -3.44
CA ILE A 60 4.26 0.93 -4.31
C ILE A 60 4.31 2.21 -3.48
N ALA A 61 5.20 3.15 -3.82
CA ALA A 61 5.48 4.33 -2.99
C ALA A 61 4.27 5.17 -2.58
N GLU A 62 3.20 5.21 -3.40
CA GLU A 62 1.97 5.95 -3.08
C GLU A 62 0.98 5.19 -2.20
N TYR A 63 1.10 3.86 -2.16
CA TYR A 63 0.15 2.99 -1.49
C TYR A 63 0.76 2.27 -0.29
N ASP A 64 2.05 1.98 -0.26
CA ASP A 64 2.63 1.18 0.81
C ASP A 64 3.49 2.05 1.74
N PRO A 65 3.27 1.97 3.06
CA PRO A 65 4.07 2.71 4.03
C PRO A 65 5.38 1.96 4.28
N PHE A 66 6.48 2.46 3.71
CA PHE A 66 7.80 1.89 3.90
C PHE A 66 8.86 2.97 4.08
N ILE A 67 9.96 2.59 4.72
CA ILE A 67 11.15 3.41 4.88
C ILE A 67 12.30 2.83 4.05
N VAL A 68 13.26 3.68 3.73
CA VAL A 68 14.48 3.28 3.02
C VAL A 68 15.66 3.56 3.94
N ILE A 69 16.53 2.56 4.08
CA ILE A 69 17.71 2.66 4.94
C ILE A 69 18.98 2.52 4.11
N PRO A 70 20.11 3.13 4.51
CA PRO A 70 21.36 2.99 3.78
C PRO A 70 21.78 1.52 3.57
N VAL A 71 22.22 1.17 2.35
CA VAL A 71 22.61 -0.23 2.04
C VAL A 71 23.80 -0.74 2.87
N ASN A 72 24.64 0.15 3.41
CA ASN A 72 25.74 -0.21 4.29
C ASN A 72 25.30 -0.67 5.70
N ILE A 73 24.05 -0.40 6.11
CA ILE A 73 23.48 -0.91 7.36
C ILE A 73 22.41 -1.98 7.15
N LEU A 74 21.85 -2.07 5.93
CA LEU A 74 20.86 -3.06 5.57
C LEU A 74 21.50 -4.45 5.41
N GLY A 75 21.03 -5.43 6.18
CA GLY A 75 21.42 -6.84 6.03
C GLY A 75 22.90 -7.10 6.31
N SER A 76 23.55 -6.22 7.09
CA SER A 76 24.95 -6.38 7.47
C SER A 76 25.16 -7.70 8.21
N THR A 77 25.99 -8.59 7.66
CA THR A 77 26.24 -9.92 8.25
C THR A 77 27.14 -9.87 9.48
N SER A 78 27.81 -8.73 9.72
CA SER A 78 28.65 -8.52 10.89
C SER A 78 27.88 -8.07 12.12
N ASP A 79 26.61 -7.66 11.99
CA ASP A 79 25.79 -7.18 13.09
C ASP A 79 24.48 -7.99 13.17
N PRO A 80 24.28 -8.78 14.25
CA PRO A 80 23.05 -9.56 14.43
C PRO A 80 21.79 -8.71 14.58
N PHE A 81 21.93 -7.41 14.88
CA PHE A 81 20.83 -6.45 14.96
C PHE A 81 20.72 -5.56 13.71
N ALA A 82 21.42 -5.92 12.62
CA ALA A 82 21.28 -5.22 11.36
C ALA A 82 19.84 -5.34 10.84
N PRO A 83 19.18 -4.21 10.51
CA PRO A 83 17.86 -4.23 9.91
C PRO A 83 17.86 -4.97 8.58
N ASN A 84 16.75 -5.63 8.28
CA ASN A 84 16.50 -6.36 7.05
C ASN A 84 15.27 -5.82 6.33
N VAL A 85 15.22 -6.02 5.01
CA VAL A 85 14.00 -5.78 4.24
C VAL A 85 12.88 -6.64 4.81
N GLY A 86 11.74 -5.99 5.10
CA GLY A 86 10.56 -6.57 5.74
C GLY A 86 10.49 -6.37 7.25
N ASP A 87 11.55 -5.87 7.90
CA ASP A 87 11.47 -5.57 9.33
C ASP A 87 10.49 -4.42 9.59
N TYR A 88 9.73 -4.52 10.67
CA TYR A 88 8.79 -3.49 11.07
C TYR A 88 9.51 -2.24 11.57
N ALA A 89 8.89 -1.09 11.33
CA ALA A 89 9.39 0.20 11.75
C ALA A 89 8.26 1.15 12.14
N LEU A 90 8.59 2.13 12.98
CA LEU A 90 7.75 3.27 13.31
C LEU A 90 8.44 4.55 12.85
N VAL A 91 7.68 5.41 12.18
CA VAL A 91 8.07 6.78 11.86
C VAL A 91 7.33 7.71 12.81
N VAL A 92 8.07 8.42 13.65
CA VAL A 92 7.54 9.33 14.67
C VAL A 92 7.76 10.76 14.23
N PHE A 93 6.71 11.56 14.20
CA PHE A 93 6.75 12.98 13.88
C PHE A 93 5.76 13.75 14.75
N GLY A 94 6.26 14.46 15.76
CA GLY A 94 5.43 15.08 16.79
C GLY A 94 4.61 14.01 17.53
N GLU A 95 3.30 14.16 17.56
CA GLU A 95 2.37 13.20 18.18
C GLU A 95 1.97 12.07 17.21
N LYS A 96 2.34 12.16 15.92
CA LYS A 96 2.01 11.14 14.93
C LYS A 96 3.02 10.00 14.99
N ILE A 97 2.51 8.78 15.15
CA ILE A 97 3.29 7.54 15.07
C ILE A 97 2.75 6.72 13.91
N VAL A 98 3.57 6.51 12.88
CA VAL A 98 3.17 5.91 11.63
C VAL A 98 3.83 4.53 11.50
N PRO A 99 3.06 3.44 11.38
CA PRO A 99 3.65 2.11 11.18
C PRO A 99 4.13 1.96 9.73
N ALA A 100 5.28 1.33 9.57
CA ALA A 100 5.94 1.12 8.29
C ALA A 100 6.75 -0.18 8.31
N VAL A 101 7.29 -0.54 7.15
CA VAL A 101 8.30 -1.61 7.03
C VAL A 101 9.57 -1.06 6.40
N VAL A 102 10.71 -1.72 6.65
CA VAL A 102 11.94 -1.50 5.88
C VAL A 102 11.70 -2.05 4.47
N GLY A 103 11.56 -1.15 3.50
CA GLY A 103 11.16 -1.52 2.14
C GLY A 103 12.32 -1.67 1.18
N ASP A 104 13.38 -0.87 1.35
CA ASP A 104 14.50 -0.85 0.39
C ASP A 104 15.81 -0.33 1.01
N GLY A 105 16.89 -0.55 0.27
CA GLY A 105 18.22 -0.02 0.53
C GLY A 105 18.52 1.24 -0.30
N GLY A 106 18.82 2.34 0.37
CA GLY A 106 19.15 3.63 -0.24
C GLY A 106 20.65 3.96 -0.24
N PRO A 107 21.02 5.16 -0.73
CA PRO A 107 22.41 5.61 -0.75
C PRO A 107 23.07 5.62 0.63
N ASN A 108 24.34 5.19 0.70
CA ASN A 108 25.10 5.06 1.97
C ASN A 108 25.20 6.33 2.81
N TYR A 109 25.12 7.50 2.16
CA TYR A 109 25.35 8.80 2.80
C TYR A 109 24.04 9.51 3.19
N LYS A 110 22.88 8.87 3.05
CA LYS A 110 21.58 9.51 3.26
C LYS A 110 20.64 8.63 4.08
N VAL A 111 20.09 9.23 5.14
CA VAL A 111 19.02 8.66 5.97
C VAL A 111 17.75 9.52 5.87
N GLY A 112 16.61 8.95 6.21
CA GLY A 112 15.33 9.66 6.23
C GLY A 112 14.52 9.59 4.93
N GLU A 113 14.81 8.61 4.08
CA GLU A 113 13.96 8.31 2.94
C GLU A 113 12.77 7.44 3.36
N ALA A 114 11.60 7.76 2.81
CA ALA A 114 10.36 7.04 3.07
C ALA A 114 9.44 7.11 1.85
N SER A 115 8.43 6.25 1.83
CA SER A 115 7.44 6.22 0.77
C SER A 115 6.66 7.53 0.66
N LEU A 116 6.15 7.81 -0.53
CA LEU A 116 5.33 9.00 -0.77
C LEU A 116 4.04 8.97 0.07
N ARG A 117 3.54 7.77 0.40
CA ARG A 117 2.42 7.58 1.33
C ARG A 117 2.73 8.15 2.71
N ILE A 118 3.88 7.81 3.29
CA ILE A 118 4.32 8.37 4.57
C ILE A 118 4.52 9.88 4.43
N ALA A 119 5.20 10.33 3.37
CA ALA A 119 5.44 11.76 3.17
C ALA A 119 4.14 12.59 3.11
N LYS A 120 3.12 12.09 2.41
CA LYS A 120 1.79 12.74 2.31
C LYS A 120 1.03 12.75 3.64
N GLU A 121 1.23 11.75 4.49
CA GLU A 121 0.64 11.71 5.84
C GLU A 121 1.27 12.75 6.78
N LEU A 122 2.59 12.97 6.68
CA LEU A 122 3.26 14.03 7.43
C LEU A 122 2.92 15.41 6.87
N ASN A 123 2.85 15.54 5.54
CA ASN A 123 2.57 16.80 4.85
C ASN A 123 1.82 16.53 3.55
N SER A 124 0.56 16.94 3.47
CA SER A 124 -0.30 16.71 2.30
C SER A 124 0.21 17.33 0.99
N ARG A 125 1.14 18.31 1.07
CA ARG A 125 1.80 18.93 -0.11
C ARG A 125 3.05 18.19 -0.56
N ALA A 126 3.42 17.09 0.09
CA ALA A 126 4.59 16.31 -0.27
C ALA A 126 4.42 15.70 -1.67
N THR A 127 5.48 15.80 -2.46
CA THR A 127 5.59 15.20 -3.79
C THR A 127 6.98 14.56 -3.91
N PRO A 128 7.26 13.76 -4.95
CA PRO A 128 8.62 13.25 -5.17
C PRO A 128 9.70 14.35 -5.19
N ASN A 129 9.33 15.57 -5.61
CA ASN A 129 10.24 16.72 -5.69
C ASN A 129 10.08 17.70 -4.52
N ASN A 130 9.06 17.53 -3.67
CA ASN A 130 8.80 18.38 -2.52
C ASN A 130 8.80 17.55 -1.24
N ARG A 131 9.88 17.67 -0.47
CA ARG A 131 10.06 16.91 0.78
C ARG A 131 9.04 17.32 1.84
N PRO A 132 8.55 16.38 2.66
CA PRO A 132 7.52 16.65 3.67
C PRO A 132 8.04 17.47 4.85
N VAL A 133 9.29 17.22 5.27
CA VAL A 133 9.95 17.84 6.43
C VAL A 133 11.40 18.16 6.04
N SER A 134 11.91 19.32 6.47
CA SER A 134 13.30 19.75 6.24
C SER A 134 14.15 19.83 7.52
N ASP A 135 13.51 19.73 8.69
CA ASP A 135 14.16 19.80 10.00
C ASP A 135 14.36 18.40 10.59
N LEU A 136 15.25 18.29 11.59
CA LEU A 136 15.48 17.05 12.36
C LEU A 136 14.35 16.79 13.37
N LYS A 137 13.14 16.53 12.86
CA LYS A 137 11.91 16.32 13.66
C LYS A 137 11.30 14.92 13.48
N VAL A 138 11.86 14.12 12.58
CA VAL A 138 11.37 12.78 12.26
C VAL A 138 12.32 11.75 12.84
N THR A 139 11.78 10.83 13.62
CA THR A 139 12.52 9.70 14.18
C THR A 139 12.07 8.41 13.49
N TYR A 140 13.04 7.59 13.08
CA TYR A 140 12.81 6.26 12.51
C TYR A 140 13.24 5.23 13.56
N LEU A 141 12.28 4.48 14.08
CA LEU A 141 12.52 3.37 14.99
C LEU A 141 12.31 2.08 14.20
N ILE A 142 13.33 1.22 14.16
CA ILE A 142 13.27 -0.05 13.44
C ILE A 142 13.35 -1.17 14.48
N PHE A 143 12.63 -2.26 14.25
CA PHE A 143 12.68 -3.48 15.05
C PHE A 143 13.40 -4.58 14.26
N PRO A 144 14.72 -4.73 14.39
CA PRO A 144 15.47 -5.70 13.59
C PRO A 144 15.03 -7.14 13.88
N GLY A 145 14.99 -7.97 12.83
CA GLY A 145 14.60 -9.38 12.94
C GLY A 145 13.11 -9.62 13.19
N SER A 146 12.28 -8.59 13.08
CA SER A 146 10.83 -8.68 13.28
C SER A 146 10.05 -9.08 12.02
N ARG A 147 10.72 -9.13 10.86
CA ARG A 147 10.11 -9.56 9.59
C ARG A 147 9.46 -10.94 9.70
N GLU A 148 8.38 -11.13 8.95
CA GLU A 148 7.78 -12.45 8.79
C GLU A 148 8.71 -13.39 8.02
N ALA A 149 8.62 -14.70 8.35
CA ALA A 149 9.42 -15.72 7.66
C ALA A 149 9.03 -15.86 6.19
N GLU A 150 7.73 -15.74 5.90
CA GLU A 150 7.18 -15.74 4.55
C GLU A 150 6.88 -14.33 4.08
N ARG A 151 7.26 -14.02 2.85
CA ARG A 151 6.97 -12.72 2.24
C ARG A 151 5.56 -12.74 1.68
N GLY A 152 4.68 -11.96 2.30
CA GLY A 152 3.30 -11.76 1.87
C GLY A 152 3.07 -10.38 1.26
N PRO A 153 1.86 -10.14 0.72
CA PRO A 153 1.41 -8.79 0.37
C PRO A 153 1.34 -7.89 1.62
N PRO A 154 1.35 -6.55 1.44
CA PRO A 154 1.13 -5.62 2.54
C PRO A 154 -0.22 -5.83 3.22
N ASP A 155 -0.20 -6.17 4.52
CA ASP A 155 -1.38 -6.18 5.39
C ASP A 155 -1.20 -5.11 6.47
N TYR A 156 -1.84 -3.97 6.27
CA TYR A 156 -1.64 -2.82 7.14
C TYR A 156 -2.20 -3.02 8.55
N ALA A 157 -3.22 -3.85 8.72
CA ALA A 157 -3.80 -4.14 10.04
C ALA A 157 -2.87 -5.07 10.84
N ALA A 158 -2.31 -6.08 10.19
CA ALA A 158 -1.29 -6.93 10.78
C ALA A 158 -0.02 -6.14 11.13
N TRP A 159 0.43 -5.27 10.23
CA TRP A 159 1.61 -4.43 10.46
C TRP A 159 1.44 -3.51 11.67
N ARG A 160 0.28 -2.84 11.77
CA ARG A 160 -0.05 -2.00 12.93
C ARG A 160 -0.03 -2.81 14.23
N SER A 161 -0.67 -3.99 14.23
CA SER A 161 -0.75 -4.85 15.41
C SER A 161 0.64 -5.31 15.87
N LYS A 162 1.50 -5.70 14.93
CA LYS A 162 2.91 -6.06 15.19
C LYS A 162 3.70 -4.88 15.75
N CYS A 163 3.57 -3.70 15.14
CA CYS A 163 4.23 -2.49 15.63
C CYS A 163 3.78 -2.10 17.04
N ILE A 164 2.50 -2.28 17.39
CA ILE A 164 1.98 -2.04 18.75
C ILE A 164 2.64 -3.03 19.73
N ALA A 165 2.67 -4.32 19.39
CA ALA A 165 3.27 -5.34 20.24
C ALA A 165 4.77 -5.06 20.49
N LEU A 166 5.52 -4.78 19.42
CA LEU A 166 6.96 -4.47 19.50
C LEU A 166 7.24 -3.18 20.28
N ALA A 167 6.41 -2.14 20.10
CA ALA A 167 6.52 -0.93 20.88
C ALA A 167 6.29 -1.19 22.37
N GLN A 168 5.36 -2.10 22.71
CA GLN A 168 5.07 -2.48 24.10
C GLN A 168 6.25 -3.15 24.78
N GLU A 169 7.03 -3.96 24.05
CA GLU A 169 8.23 -4.63 24.57
C GLU A 169 9.33 -3.63 24.99
N ILE A 170 9.39 -2.46 24.35
CA ILE A 170 10.41 -1.42 24.62
C ILE A 170 9.91 -0.27 25.50
N GLY A 171 8.79 -0.46 26.22
CA GLY A 171 8.25 0.53 27.16
C GLY A 171 6.92 1.16 26.74
N GLY A 172 6.35 0.77 25.61
CA GLY A 172 5.03 1.17 25.15
C GLY A 172 4.96 2.55 24.51
N LEU A 173 3.74 2.98 24.24
CA LEU A 173 3.46 4.31 23.70
C LEU A 173 3.25 5.31 24.84
N GLY A 174 3.64 6.56 24.63
CA GLY A 174 3.36 7.65 25.57
C GLY A 174 1.85 7.83 25.78
N ALA A 175 1.46 8.37 26.95
CA ALA A 175 0.06 8.59 27.28
C ALA A 175 -0.63 9.46 26.20
N GLY A 176 -1.72 8.95 25.63
CA GLY A 176 -2.48 9.62 24.57
C GLY A 176 -1.94 9.39 23.15
N SER A 177 -0.76 8.80 22.98
CA SER A 177 -0.20 8.49 21.67
C SER A 177 -0.77 7.19 21.11
N GLN A 178 -1.10 7.18 19.82
CA GLN A 178 -1.59 6.00 19.12
C GLN A 178 -0.83 5.80 17.80
N ILE A 179 -0.60 4.54 17.46
CA ILE A 179 -0.09 4.17 16.13
C ILE A 179 -1.23 4.34 15.11
N LEU A 180 -0.94 5.07 14.05
CA LEU A 180 -1.86 5.37 12.95
C LEU A 180 -2.40 4.08 12.32
N GLU A 181 -3.69 4.09 12.01
CA GLU A 181 -4.34 3.05 11.21
C GLU A 181 -4.37 3.46 9.74
N TRP A 182 -3.78 2.61 8.90
CA TRP A 182 -3.72 2.86 7.46
C TRP A 182 -4.97 2.36 6.77
N LYS A 183 -5.66 3.26 6.06
CA LYS A 183 -6.73 2.87 5.13
C LYS A 183 -6.15 2.11 3.93
N ASP A 184 -6.70 0.96 3.60
CA ASP A 184 -6.36 0.31 2.33
C ASP A 184 -6.94 1.11 1.16
N LEU A 185 -6.05 1.60 0.28
CA LEU A 185 -6.38 2.38 -0.91
C LEU A 185 -6.42 1.52 -2.18
N LEU A 186 -6.01 0.26 -2.09
CA LEU A 186 -6.01 -0.73 -3.17
C LEU A 186 -7.17 -1.71 -3.06
N ALA A 187 -7.84 -1.80 -1.90
CA ALA A 187 -9.03 -2.61 -1.72
C ALA A 187 -10.11 -2.25 -2.75
N PRO A 188 -10.70 -3.24 -3.45
CA PRO A 188 -11.84 -3.00 -4.31
C PRO A 188 -12.99 -2.38 -3.50
N PRO A 189 -13.79 -1.47 -4.10
CA PRO A 189 -14.92 -0.86 -3.41
C PRO A 189 -15.86 -1.95 -2.88
N PRO A 190 -16.45 -1.75 -1.68
CA PRO A 190 -17.36 -2.72 -1.10
C PRO A 190 -18.50 -3.02 -2.10
N PRO A 191 -18.96 -4.28 -2.17
CA PRO A 191 -20.09 -4.62 -3.04
C PRO A 191 -21.28 -3.72 -2.68
N PRO A 192 -22.05 -3.24 -3.68
CA PRO A 192 -23.22 -2.42 -3.42
C PRO A 192 -24.16 -3.17 -2.44
N PRO A 193 -24.78 -2.46 -1.49
CA PRO A 193 -25.70 -3.08 -0.54
C PRO A 193 -26.76 -3.87 -1.31
N ALA A 194 -26.99 -5.12 -0.88
CA ALA A 194 -27.99 -5.98 -1.48
C ALA A 194 -29.35 -5.23 -1.56
N PRO A 195 -30.11 -5.37 -2.66
CA PRO A 195 -31.41 -4.72 -2.78
C PRO A 195 -32.26 -5.10 -1.57
N VAL A 196 -32.72 -4.07 -0.84
CA VAL A 196 -33.61 -4.23 0.30
C VAL A 196 -34.85 -4.99 -0.19
N PRO A 197 -35.24 -6.12 0.42
CA PRO A 197 -36.44 -6.83 0.03
C PRO A 197 -37.64 -5.87 0.14
N PRO A 198 -38.56 -5.87 -0.85
CA PRO A 198 -39.72 -4.99 -0.83
C PRO A 198 -40.52 -5.19 0.46
N PRO A 199 -41.07 -4.11 1.03
CA PRO A 199 -41.84 -4.19 2.26
C PRO A 199 -42.98 -5.19 2.09
N ALA A 200 -43.11 -6.10 3.06
CA ALA A 200 -44.19 -7.07 3.11
C ALA A 200 -45.55 -6.35 3.05
N PRO A 201 -46.56 -6.91 2.35
CA PRO A 201 -47.90 -6.32 2.29
C PRO A 201 -48.46 -6.12 3.70
N ALA A 202 -48.85 -4.89 4.01
CA ALA A 202 -49.51 -4.57 5.27
C ALA A 202 -50.82 -5.37 5.37
N THR A 203 -50.94 -6.16 6.44
CA THR A 203 -52.18 -6.82 6.83
C THR A 203 -53.27 -5.76 7.04
N PRO A 204 -54.47 -5.90 6.45
CA PRO A 204 -55.55 -4.95 6.67
C PRO A 204 -55.94 -4.92 8.16
N ALA A 205 -55.97 -3.71 8.74
CA ALA A 205 -56.43 -3.51 10.11
C ALA A 205 -57.94 -3.83 10.25
N PRO A 206 -58.40 -4.36 11.40
CA PRO A 206 -59.81 -4.67 11.61
C PRO A 206 -60.68 -3.41 11.62
N ALA A 207 -61.82 -3.47 10.92
CA ALA A 207 -62.80 -2.40 10.87
C ALA A 207 -63.38 -2.11 12.27
N GLN A 208 -63.27 -0.86 12.71
CA GLN A 208 -63.96 -0.39 13.92
C GLN A 208 -65.45 -0.14 13.63
N PRO A 209 -66.36 -0.50 14.56
CA PRO A 209 -67.80 -0.32 14.37
C PRO A 209 -68.22 1.16 14.51
N LYS A 210 -69.13 1.56 13.62
CA LYS A 210 -69.69 2.90 13.47
C LYS A 210 -70.56 3.28 14.70
N PRO A 211 -70.43 4.48 15.29
CA PRO A 211 -71.33 4.92 16.35
C PRO A 211 -72.74 5.22 15.80
N ALA A 212 -73.76 4.74 16.51
CA ALA A 212 -75.14 5.15 16.31
C ALA A 212 -75.33 6.61 16.78
N GLN A 213 -76.03 7.40 15.98
CA GLN A 213 -76.52 8.73 16.36
C GLN A 213 -78.05 8.68 16.55
N PRO A 214 -78.60 9.59 17.38
CA PRO A 214 -79.87 9.43 18.09
C PRO A 214 -81.13 9.43 17.22
#